data_AF-A0A2D5EP38-F1
#
_entry.id   AF-A0A2D5EP38-F1
#
_cell.length_a   1.000
_cell.length_b   1.000
_cell.length_c   1.000
_cell.angle_alpha   90.00
_cell.angle_beta   90.00
_cell.angle_gamma   90.00
#
_symmetry.space_group_name_H-M   'P 1'
#
loop_
_entity.id
_entity.type
_entity.pdbx_description
1 polymer ?
#
loop_
_entity_poly.entity_id
_entity_poly.type
_entity_poly.pdbx_seq_one_letter_code
_entity_poly.pdbx_strand_id
1 'polypeptide(L)'
;MKRPGLAKATRGATWRRRGGEALTREAEELLFALAERMSEGSVREAGAQPTYFGSTMFTIDLETFSARWRGGLDAEGRERLRASVEGSVRVRLRAMRIACADAAHRVPDRGFGTALVETQVSLRGDQLHLDVDVEVPLDVSSTGTAR
;
A
#
# COMPACT_ATOMS: atom_id res chain seq x y z
N MET A 1 -53.95 -30.10 -2.09
CA MET A 1 -52.84 -29.23 -1.61
C MET A 1 -51.51 -29.78 -2.15
N LYS A 2 -50.83 -29.03 -3.05
CA LYS A 2 -49.51 -29.40 -3.59
C LYS A 2 -48.44 -28.86 -2.65
N ARG A 3 -47.62 -29.73 -2.05
CA ARG A 3 -46.47 -29.30 -1.23
C ARG A 3 -45.42 -28.66 -2.15
N PRO A 4 -44.85 -27.48 -1.83
CA PRO A 4 -43.76 -26.93 -2.61
C PRO A 4 -42.54 -27.85 -2.50
N GLY A 5 -41.96 -28.20 -3.65
CA GLY A 5 -40.73 -28.98 -3.70
C GLY A 5 -39.60 -28.19 -3.04
N LEU A 6 -38.84 -28.85 -2.16
CA LEU A 6 -37.64 -28.30 -1.54
C LEU A 6 -36.73 -27.75 -2.65
N ALA A 7 -36.52 -26.43 -2.65
CA ALA A 7 -35.58 -25.78 -3.54
C ALA A 7 -34.20 -26.41 -3.30
N LYS A 8 -33.61 -27.02 -4.32
CA LYS A 8 -32.23 -27.49 -4.26
C LYS A 8 -31.35 -26.28 -3.95
N ALA A 9 -30.75 -26.26 -2.76
CA ALA A 9 -29.70 -25.31 -2.44
C ALA A 9 -28.59 -25.47 -3.48
N THR A 10 -28.45 -24.49 -4.37
CA THR A 10 -27.34 -24.40 -5.30
C THR A 10 -26.08 -24.34 -4.45
N ARG A 11 -25.29 -25.42 -4.45
CA ARG A 11 -24.02 -25.47 -3.71
C ARG A 11 -23.14 -24.34 -4.24
N GLY A 12 -23.12 -23.21 -3.53
CA GLY A 12 -22.18 -22.14 -3.81
C GLY A 12 -20.77 -22.72 -3.70
N ALA A 13 -19.94 -22.49 -4.71
CA ALA A 13 -18.54 -22.90 -4.66
C ALA A 13 -17.91 -22.18 -3.46
N THR A 14 -17.56 -22.95 -2.43
CA THR A 14 -16.90 -22.44 -1.22
C THR A 14 -15.61 -21.72 -1.55
N TRP A 15 -14.91 -22.18 -2.60
CA TRP A 15 -13.63 -21.64 -3.05
C TRP A 15 -13.76 -21.19 -4.51
N ARG A 16 -13.49 -19.90 -4.77
CA ARG A 16 -13.17 -19.41 -6.12
C ARG A 16 -11.67 -19.54 -6.34
N ARG A 17 -11.28 -19.95 -7.56
CA ARG A 17 -9.90 -19.85 -8.04
C ARG A 17 -9.48 -18.38 -7.94
N ARG A 18 -8.49 -18.08 -7.10
CA ARG A 18 -7.86 -16.75 -7.01
C ARG A 18 -6.94 -16.60 -8.23
N GLY A 19 -7.54 -16.49 -9.41
CA GLY A 19 -6.83 -16.16 -10.65
C GLY A 19 -6.62 -14.65 -10.68
N GLY A 20 -5.74 -14.15 -9.82
CA GLY A 20 -5.26 -12.77 -9.91
C GLY A 20 -4.02 -12.74 -10.80
N GLU A 21 -3.95 -11.76 -11.68
CA GLU A 21 -2.67 -11.36 -12.26
C GLU A 21 -1.79 -10.79 -11.14
N ALA A 22 -0.52 -11.16 -11.13
CA ALA A 22 0.43 -10.71 -10.13
C ALA A 22 1.58 -9.99 -10.82
N LEU A 23 2.10 -8.94 -10.19
CA LEU A 23 3.29 -8.27 -10.66
C LEU A 23 4.48 -9.23 -10.63
N THR A 24 5.26 -9.22 -11.71
CA THR A 24 6.59 -9.82 -11.68
C THR A 24 7.51 -8.94 -10.83
N ARG A 25 8.67 -9.48 -10.43
CA ARG A 25 9.67 -8.69 -9.70
C ARG A 25 10.16 -7.51 -10.54
N GLU A 26 10.37 -7.75 -11.83
CA GLU A 26 10.84 -6.75 -12.79
C GLU A 26 9.84 -5.60 -12.93
N ALA A 27 8.53 -5.91 -12.88
CA ALA A 27 7.46 -4.92 -12.86
C ALA A 27 7.54 -3.99 -11.66
N GLU A 28 7.76 -4.57 -10.48
CA GLU A 28 7.85 -3.82 -9.23
C GLU A 28 9.11 -2.95 -9.22
N GLU A 29 10.26 -3.48 -9.67
CA GLU A 29 11.47 -2.68 -9.79
C GLU A 29 11.28 -1.51 -10.76
N LEU A 30 10.65 -1.76 -11.92
CA LEU A 30 10.33 -0.71 -12.87
C LEU A 30 9.39 0.35 -12.27
N LEU A 31 8.36 -0.08 -11.52
CA LEU A 31 7.41 0.81 -10.87
C LEU A 31 8.10 1.78 -9.92
N PHE A 32 8.98 1.29 -9.04
CA PHE A 32 9.71 2.16 -8.11
C PHE A 32 10.85 2.94 -8.78
N ALA A 33 11.42 2.44 -9.88
CA ALA A 33 12.45 3.17 -10.63
C ALA A 33 11.89 4.38 -11.38
N LEU A 34 10.60 4.33 -11.77
CA LEU A 34 9.91 5.41 -12.46
C LEU A 34 9.07 6.30 -11.54
N ALA A 35 8.94 5.94 -10.27
CA ALA A 35 8.13 6.70 -9.33
C ALA A 35 8.80 8.03 -8.96
N GLU A 36 8.09 9.12 -9.19
CA GLU A 36 8.35 10.37 -8.50
C GLU A 36 7.84 10.26 -7.06
N ARG A 37 8.65 10.69 -6.09
CA ARG A 37 8.35 10.53 -4.67
C ARG A 37 8.30 11.89 -3.98
N MET A 38 7.19 12.16 -3.31
CA MET A 38 7.02 13.32 -2.42
C MET A 38 6.71 12.83 -1.00
N SER A 39 7.30 13.45 0.01
CA SER A 39 7.14 13.04 1.41
C SER A 39 6.98 14.25 2.32
N GLU A 40 5.97 14.23 3.18
CA GLU A 40 5.69 15.25 4.19
C GLU A 40 5.63 14.61 5.58
N GLY A 41 5.76 15.45 6.62
CA GLY A 41 5.54 14.97 7.97
C GLY A 41 5.94 15.95 9.06
N SER A 42 5.36 15.74 10.24
CA SER A 42 5.56 16.59 11.41
C SER A 42 5.28 15.81 12.70
N VAL A 43 5.87 16.27 13.80
CA VAL A 43 5.54 15.78 15.14
C VAL A 43 4.36 16.57 15.69
N ARG A 44 3.41 15.87 16.30
CA ARG A 44 2.37 16.47 17.11
C ARG A 44 2.56 16.06 18.57
N GLU A 45 2.63 17.06 19.43
CA GLU A 45 2.78 16.90 20.89
C GLU A 45 1.41 16.78 21.61
N ALA A 46 0.30 16.79 20.86
CA ALA A 46 -1.05 16.75 21.42
C ALA A 46 -1.50 15.32 21.71
N GLY A 47 -1.46 14.91 22.99
CA GLY A 47 -1.92 13.59 23.42
C GLY A 47 -1.19 13.08 24.66
N ALA A 48 -1.24 11.77 24.89
CA ALA A 48 -0.51 11.12 25.98
C ALA A 48 0.99 10.98 25.70
N GLN A 49 1.41 11.06 24.43
CA GLN A 49 2.79 10.94 24.00
C GLN A 49 2.99 11.70 22.67
N PRO A 50 4.21 12.17 22.37
CA PRO A 50 4.55 12.73 21.07
C PRO A 50 4.34 11.70 19.96
N THR A 51 3.73 12.11 18.85
CA THR A 51 3.48 11.23 17.71
C THR A 51 3.92 11.89 16.42
N TYR A 52 4.70 11.18 15.62
CA TYR A 52 5.01 11.56 14.25
C TYR A 52 3.86 11.18 13.31
N PHE A 53 3.42 12.13 12.49
CA PHE A 53 2.51 11.90 11.38
C PHE A 53 3.23 12.27 10.09
N GLY A 54 3.27 11.35 9.13
CA GLY A 54 3.86 11.58 7.82
C GLY A 54 3.07 10.92 6.71
N SER A 55 3.25 11.45 5.51
CA SER A 55 2.66 10.91 4.28
C SER A 55 3.75 10.82 3.21
N THR A 56 3.74 9.75 2.43
CA THR A 56 4.63 9.56 1.29
C THR A 56 3.80 9.18 0.08
N MET A 57 3.85 10.00 -0.96
CA MET A 57 3.17 9.78 -2.23
C MET A 57 4.18 9.34 -3.28
N PHE A 58 3.87 8.25 -3.97
CA PHE A 58 4.55 7.82 -5.18
C PHE A 58 3.64 8.06 -6.38
N THR A 59 4.12 8.82 -7.35
CA THR A 59 3.41 9.10 -8.60
C THR A 59 4.15 8.42 -9.74
N ILE A 60 3.45 7.58 -10.48
CA ILE A 60 3.99 6.87 -11.64
C ILE A 60 3.21 7.30 -12.87
N ASP A 61 3.92 7.91 -13.82
CA ASP A 61 3.38 8.23 -15.14
C ASP A 61 3.19 6.94 -15.96
N LEU A 62 1.95 6.64 -16.33
CA LEU A 62 1.59 5.38 -16.97
C LEU A 62 2.03 5.32 -18.43
N GLU A 63 2.18 6.47 -19.10
CA GLU A 63 2.73 6.51 -20.46
C GLU A 63 4.20 6.07 -20.44
N THR A 64 5.00 6.69 -19.59
CA THR A 64 6.41 6.39 -19.34
C THR A 64 6.62 4.95 -18.87
N PHE A 65 5.72 4.45 -18.01
CA PHE A 65 5.71 3.05 -17.56
C PHE A 65 5.42 2.11 -18.73
N SER A 66 4.36 2.40 -19.51
CA SER A 66 3.93 1.55 -20.64
C SER A 66 5.01 1.42 -21.72
N ALA A 67 5.79 2.49 -21.97
CA ALA A 67 6.89 2.48 -22.93
C ALA A 67 8.02 1.50 -22.57
N ARG A 68 8.14 1.13 -21.29
CA ARG A 68 9.16 0.21 -20.76
C ARG A 68 8.58 -1.14 -20.35
N TRP A 69 7.26 -1.27 -20.36
CA TRP A 69 6.52 -2.46 -19.98
C TRP A 69 6.16 -3.30 -21.21
N ARG A 70 6.31 -4.62 -21.11
CA ARG A 70 5.88 -5.53 -22.18
C ARG A 70 4.39 -5.81 -22.06
N GLY A 71 3.58 -4.89 -22.56
CA GLY A 71 2.13 -5.00 -22.63
C GLY A 71 1.52 -3.63 -22.84
N GLY A 72 0.64 -3.48 -23.84
CA GLY A 72 -0.10 -2.23 -24.00
C GLY A 72 -0.93 -1.93 -22.76
N LEU A 73 -0.92 -0.67 -22.31
CA LEU A 73 -1.65 -0.23 -21.11
C LEU A 73 -2.93 0.52 -21.51
N ASP A 74 -3.88 -0.22 -22.09
CA ASP A 74 -5.23 0.27 -22.33
C ASP A 74 -5.99 0.51 -21.00
N ALA A 75 -7.21 1.04 -21.07
CA ALA A 75 -7.97 1.39 -19.86
C ALA A 75 -8.18 0.18 -18.92
N GLU A 76 -8.42 -1.01 -19.48
CA GLU A 76 -8.58 -2.24 -18.69
C GLU A 76 -7.24 -2.67 -18.08
N GLY A 77 -6.15 -2.58 -18.84
CA GLY A 77 -4.79 -2.83 -18.37
C GLY A 77 -4.34 -1.90 -17.25
N ARG A 78 -4.75 -0.63 -17.28
CA ARG A 78 -4.51 0.32 -16.18
C ARG A 78 -5.17 -0.12 -14.89
N GLU A 79 -6.43 -0.56 -14.97
CA GLU A 79 -7.15 -1.04 -13.79
C GLU A 79 -6.59 -2.37 -13.27
N ARG A 80 -6.20 -3.30 -14.17
CA ARG A 80 -5.49 -4.53 -13.79
C ARG A 80 -4.16 -4.23 -13.12
N LEU A 81 -3.40 -3.25 -13.61
CA LEU A 81 -2.17 -2.78 -12.98
C LEU A 81 -2.45 -2.21 -11.59
N ARG A 82 -3.41 -1.30 -11.45
CA ARG A 82 -3.82 -0.71 -10.16
C ARG A 82 -4.16 -1.80 -9.14
N ALA A 83 -5.02 -2.75 -9.51
CA ALA A 83 -5.40 -3.86 -8.65
C ALA A 83 -4.22 -4.79 -8.30
N SER A 84 -3.30 -5.00 -9.26
CA SER A 84 -2.10 -5.81 -9.03
C SER A 84 -1.13 -5.14 -8.06
N VAL A 85 -1.00 -3.81 -8.13
CA VAL A 85 -0.19 -2.99 -7.21
C VAL A 85 -0.81 -3.00 -5.81
N GLU A 86 -2.12 -2.74 -5.73
CA GLU A 86 -2.89 -2.77 -4.47
C GLU A 86 -2.80 -4.14 -3.78
N GLY A 87 -2.87 -5.22 -4.55
CA GLY A 87 -2.75 -6.59 -4.04
C GLY A 87 -1.32 -7.06 -3.75
N SER A 88 -0.29 -6.31 -4.15
CA SER A 88 1.11 -6.74 -4.01
C SER A 88 1.66 -6.44 -2.62
N VAL A 89 1.91 -7.51 -1.85
CA VAL A 89 2.60 -7.44 -0.57
C VAL A 89 4.01 -6.84 -0.71
N ARG A 90 4.71 -7.11 -1.81
CA ARG A 90 6.08 -6.60 -2.03
C ARG A 90 6.08 -5.10 -2.27
N VAL A 91 5.13 -4.59 -3.07
CA VAL A 91 4.94 -3.14 -3.24
C VAL A 91 4.62 -2.51 -1.90
N ARG A 92 3.64 -3.06 -1.16
CA ARG A 92 3.26 -2.54 0.16
C ARG A 92 4.44 -2.46 1.11
N LEU A 93 5.19 -3.56 1.28
CA LEU A 93 6.35 -3.60 2.19
C LEU A 93 7.46 -2.64 1.77
N ARG A 94 7.72 -2.50 0.47
CA ARG A 94 8.74 -1.56 -0.02
C ARG A 94 8.33 -0.11 0.22
N ALA A 95 7.10 0.25 -0.08
CA ALA A 95 6.57 1.59 0.14
C ALA A 95 6.54 1.94 1.64
N MET A 96 6.08 1.02 2.50
CA MET A 96 6.14 1.16 3.96
C MET A 96 7.56 1.41 4.46
N ARG A 97 8.54 0.62 3.99
CA ARG A 97 9.94 0.78 4.39
C ARG A 97 10.51 2.15 4.02
N ILE A 98 10.14 2.66 2.83
CA ILE A 98 10.56 4.00 2.38
C ILE A 98 9.93 5.07 3.29
N ALA A 99 8.62 5.01 3.52
CA ALA A 99 7.91 6.00 4.35
C ALA A 99 8.40 5.98 5.81
N CYS A 100 8.66 4.80 6.38
CA CYS A 100 9.25 4.69 7.73
C CYS A 100 10.67 5.25 7.78
N ALA A 101 11.46 5.05 6.71
CA ALA A 101 12.78 5.66 6.61
C ALA A 101 12.68 7.18 6.54
N ASP A 102 11.71 7.75 5.82
CA ASP A 102 11.48 9.20 5.78
C ASP A 102 11.16 9.78 7.17
N ALA A 103 10.33 9.06 7.94
CA ALA A 103 10.06 9.42 9.32
C ALA A 103 11.35 9.43 10.16
N ALA A 104 12.15 8.36 10.10
CA ALA A 104 13.41 8.26 10.82
C ALA A 104 14.43 9.36 10.43
N HIS A 105 14.44 9.79 9.17
CA HIS A 105 15.30 10.90 8.73
C HIS A 105 14.82 12.28 9.24
N ARG A 106 13.52 12.46 9.49
CA ARG A 106 12.95 13.74 9.95
C ARG A 106 13.09 13.95 11.46
N VAL A 107 13.06 12.87 12.23
CA VAL A 107 13.17 12.90 13.69
C VAL A 107 14.26 11.93 14.17
N PRO A 108 15.53 12.13 13.78
CA PRO A 108 16.60 11.16 13.99
C PRO A 108 16.92 10.91 15.47
N ASP A 109 16.64 11.87 16.34
CA ASP A 109 17.00 11.83 17.77
C ASP A 109 15.88 11.28 18.68
N ARG A 110 14.79 10.77 18.10
CA ARG A 110 13.61 10.29 18.85
C ARG A 110 13.53 8.77 18.79
N GLY A 111 13.07 8.14 19.88
CA GLY A 111 12.80 6.71 19.91
C GLY A 111 11.52 6.37 19.14
N PHE A 112 11.55 5.37 18.26
CA PHE A 112 10.37 4.97 17.48
C PHE A 112 9.62 3.83 18.17
N GLY A 113 8.31 4.00 18.34
CA GLY A 113 7.39 2.92 18.68
C GLY A 113 6.95 2.10 17.48
N THR A 114 5.88 1.33 17.66
CA THR A 114 5.27 0.56 16.58
C THR A 114 4.53 1.50 15.62
N ALA A 115 4.98 1.54 14.36
CA ALA A 115 4.32 2.33 13.32
C ALA A 115 2.97 1.72 12.91
N LEU A 116 1.95 2.56 12.80
CA LEU A 116 0.73 2.28 12.05
C LEU A 116 0.94 2.82 10.63
N VAL A 117 0.68 1.97 9.64
CA VAL A 117 0.88 2.35 8.23
C VAL A 117 -0.36 1.99 7.42
N GLU A 118 -0.89 2.99 6.73
CA GLU A 118 -1.98 2.85 5.78
C GLU A 118 -1.45 3.05 4.36
N THR A 119 -1.97 2.27 3.40
CA THR A 119 -1.55 2.37 2.00
C THR A 119 -2.77 2.41 1.10
N GLN A 120 -2.81 3.37 0.18
CA GLN A 120 -3.88 3.52 -0.79
C GLN A 120 -3.30 3.57 -2.21
N VAL A 121 -3.95 2.90 -3.16
CA VAL A 121 -3.55 2.92 -4.57
C VAL A 121 -4.71 3.45 -5.42
N SER A 122 -4.47 4.52 -6.18
CA SER A 122 -5.49 5.15 -7.02
C SER A 122 -4.98 5.45 -8.43
N LEU A 123 -5.90 5.53 -9.39
CA LEU A 123 -5.63 6.02 -10.73
C LEU A 123 -6.17 7.45 -10.84
N ARG A 124 -5.36 8.36 -11.38
CA ARG A 124 -5.75 9.74 -11.67
C ARG A 124 -5.29 10.11 -13.08
N GLY A 125 -6.21 10.02 -14.04
CA GLY A 125 -5.89 10.24 -15.45
C GLY A 125 -4.91 9.20 -16.00
N ASP A 126 -3.71 9.65 -16.35
CA ASP A 126 -2.58 8.85 -16.82
C ASP A 126 -1.56 8.54 -15.72
N GLN A 127 -1.92 8.75 -14.45
CA GLN A 127 -1.02 8.47 -13.33
C GLN A 127 -1.57 7.38 -12.42
N LEU A 128 -0.65 6.55 -11.93
CA LEU A 128 -0.88 5.67 -10.79
C LEU A 128 -0.27 6.32 -9.54
N HIS A 129 -1.09 6.46 -8.51
CA HIS A 129 -0.73 7.06 -7.24
C HIS A 129 -0.71 5.96 -6.17
N LEU A 130 0.38 5.89 -5.41
CA LEU A 130 0.49 5.07 -4.21
C LEU A 130 0.78 6.01 -3.03
N ASP A 131 -0.22 6.16 -2.17
CA ASP A 131 -0.15 6.96 -0.95
C ASP A 131 0.18 6.04 0.23
N VAL A 132 1.11 6.47 1.08
CA VAL A 132 1.51 5.78 2.30
C VAL A 132 1.48 6.75 3.47
N ASP A 133 0.53 6.55 4.37
CA ASP A 133 0.41 7.34 5.59
C ASP A 133 1.00 6.58 6.76
N VAL A 134 1.81 7.28 7.55
CA VAL A 134 2.57 6.73 8.67
C VAL A 134 2.25 7.52 9.93
N GLU A 135 1.84 6.79 10.97
CA GLU A 135 1.73 7.29 12.33
C GLU A 135 2.69 6.51 13.22
N VAL A 136 3.58 7.21 13.93
CA VAL A 136 4.53 6.57 14.85
C VAL A 136 4.52 7.29 16.20
N PRO A 137 4.12 6.59 17.29
CA PRO A 137 4.47 6.96 18.64
C PRO A 137 5.97 7.21 18.82
N LEU A 138 6.34 8.33 19.44
CA LEU A 138 7.73 8.65 19.76
C LEU A 138 8.00 8.50 21.26
N ASP A 139 9.24 8.15 21.59
CA ASP A 139 9.79 8.02 22.95
C ASP A 139 8.97 7.14 23.89
N VAL A 140 8.36 6.08 23.35
CA VAL A 140 7.65 5.09 24.12
C VAL A 140 8.62 4.32 25.03
N SER A 141 8.48 4.51 26.34
CA SER A 141 9.21 3.76 27.36
C SER A 141 8.82 2.29 27.29
N SER A 142 9.77 1.38 27.05
CA SER A 142 9.52 -0.05 27.20
C SER A 142 9.38 -0.38 28.69
N THR A 143 8.16 -0.44 29.23
CA THR A 143 7.89 -1.10 30.52
C THR A 143 7.91 -2.62 30.35
N GLY A 144 9.07 -3.14 29.94
CA GLY A 144 9.36 -4.56 29.88
C GLY A 144 10.19 -4.99 31.08
N THR A 145 9.61 -5.02 32.27
CA THR A 145 10.22 -5.73 33.40
C THR A 145 10.07 -7.24 33.13
N ALA A 146 11.04 -7.82 32.41
CA ALA A 146 11.20 -9.26 32.40
C ALA A 146 11.81 -9.67 33.76
N ARG A 147 11.00 -10.35 34.57
CA ARG A 147 11.46 -11.12 35.74
C ARG A 147 12.14 -12.39 35.29
#